data_AF-A0A2V9ZQB2-F1
#
_entry.id   AF-A0A2V9ZQB2-F1
#
_cell.length_a   1.000
_cell.length_b   1.000
_cell.length_c   1.000
_cell.angle_alpha   90.00
_cell.angle_beta   90.00
_cell.angle_gamma   90.00
#
_symmetry.space_group_name_H-M   'P 1'
#
loop_
_entity.id
_entity.type
_entity.pdbx_description
1 polymer ?
#
loop_
_entity_poly.entity_id
_entity_poly.type
_entity_poly.pdbx_seq_one_letter_code
_entity_poly.pdbx_strand_id
1 'polypeptide(L)'
;MAKPRRSSPPAPADLDQLIHERLRLGIVCTLAMHEALTFTELRDLLQTTDGNLSVQARRLEEAGYITCLKRFEGRKPKTTYKLTARGRAALDDYLEVLSEMLPHSSQHSKSAANARATLRTLSAET
;
A
#
# COMPACT_ATOMS: atom_id res chain seq x y z
N MET A 1 -13.69 -0.66 -32.83
CA MET A 1 -13.61 0.76 -32.42
C MET A 1 -12.21 1.01 -31.90
N ALA A 2 -11.46 1.87 -32.58
CA ALA A 2 -10.08 2.20 -32.26
C ALA A 2 -9.97 2.97 -30.94
N LYS A 3 -8.95 2.69 -30.14
CA LYS A 3 -8.53 3.52 -29.00
C LYS A 3 -7.38 4.41 -29.48
N PRO A 4 -7.61 5.64 -29.98
CA PRO A 4 -6.52 6.56 -30.15
C PRO A 4 -6.44 7.44 -28.90
N ARG A 5 -5.28 7.38 -28.24
CA ARG A 5 -4.60 8.53 -27.62
C ARG A 5 -3.25 8.01 -27.14
N ARG A 6 -2.20 8.30 -27.92
CA ARG A 6 -0.85 8.33 -27.37
C ARG A 6 -0.82 9.55 -26.45
N SER A 7 -1.12 9.36 -25.17
CA SER A 7 -0.66 10.30 -24.14
C SER A 7 0.87 10.29 -24.15
N SER A 8 1.48 11.44 -23.93
CA SER A 8 2.92 11.57 -23.72
C SER A 8 3.42 10.51 -22.72
N PRO A 9 4.68 10.07 -22.80
CA PRO A 9 5.23 9.16 -21.80
C PRO A 9 5.04 9.78 -20.40
N PRO A 10 4.69 8.97 -19.39
CA PRO A 10 4.46 9.47 -18.04
C PRO A 10 5.72 10.16 -17.52
N ALA A 11 5.52 11.27 -16.84
CA ALA A 11 6.58 12.08 -16.26
C ALA A 11 6.58 11.94 -14.73
N PRO A 12 7.70 12.19 -14.03
CA PRO A 12 7.75 12.15 -12.56
C PRO A 12 6.68 13.03 -11.86
N ALA A 13 6.15 14.04 -12.57
CA ALA A 13 5.08 14.90 -12.09
C ALA A 13 3.71 14.19 -11.99
N ASP A 14 3.52 13.06 -12.68
CA ASP A 14 2.28 12.28 -12.67
C ASP A 14 2.19 11.33 -11.47
N LEU A 15 3.27 11.19 -10.69
CA LEU A 15 3.27 10.41 -9.45
C LEU A 15 2.53 11.15 -8.35
N ASP A 16 1.66 10.44 -7.63
CA ASP A 16 1.04 10.96 -6.40
C ASP A 16 2.14 11.37 -5.40
N GLN A 17 2.33 12.68 -5.23
CA GLN A 17 3.34 13.26 -4.35
C GLN A 17 3.14 12.88 -2.88
N LEU A 18 1.89 12.60 -2.50
CA LEU A 18 1.58 12.09 -1.17
C LEU A 18 2.13 10.67 -1.05
N ILE A 19 1.88 9.76 -1.99
CA ILE A 19 2.41 8.38 -1.87
C ILE A 19 3.93 8.32 -2.03
N HIS A 20 4.53 9.18 -2.85
CA HIS A 20 5.94 9.12 -3.24
C HIS A 20 6.97 9.22 -2.10
N GLU A 21 6.57 9.58 -0.88
CA GLU A 21 7.48 9.53 0.27
C GLU A 21 7.68 8.08 0.75
N ARG A 22 8.94 7.72 1.01
CA ARG A 22 9.37 6.36 1.32
C ARG A 22 8.50 5.64 2.36
N LEU A 23 8.25 6.27 3.51
CA LEU A 23 7.52 5.64 4.59
C LEU A 23 6.02 5.55 4.27
N ARG A 24 5.42 6.57 3.63
CA ARG A 24 4.01 6.51 3.20
C ARG A 24 3.77 5.40 2.18
N LEU A 25 4.64 5.26 1.18
CA LEU A 25 4.59 4.12 0.25
C LEU A 25 4.72 2.79 1.00
N GLY A 26 5.67 2.69 1.95
CA GLY A 26 5.85 1.51 2.79
C GLY A 26 4.58 1.14 3.59
N ILE A 27 3.94 2.11 4.23
CA ILE A 27 2.69 1.92 4.98
C ILE A 27 1.58 1.39 4.06
N VAL A 28 1.36 2.04 2.92
CA VAL A 28 0.29 1.71 1.98
C VAL A 28 0.51 0.31 1.37
N CYS A 29 1.74 0.00 0.95
CA CYS A 29 2.10 -1.33 0.45
C CYS A 29 1.92 -2.43 1.51
N THR A 30 2.36 -2.17 2.74
CA THR A 30 2.22 -3.15 3.83
C THR A 30 0.73 -3.38 4.14
N LEU A 31 -0.06 -2.32 4.30
CA LEU A 31 -1.50 -2.44 4.49
C LEU A 31 -2.24 -3.00 3.25
N ALA A 32 -1.63 -3.02 2.07
CA ALA A 32 -2.20 -3.68 0.90
C ALA A 32 -2.11 -5.21 0.98
N MET A 33 -1.17 -5.74 1.77
CA MET A 33 -0.90 -7.17 1.98
C MET A 33 -1.64 -7.75 3.20
N HIS A 34 -2.11 -6.89 4.11
CA HIS A 34 -2.75 -7.27 5.37
C HIS A 34 -4.16 -6.66 5.48
N GLU A 35 -5.09 -7.33 6.15
CA GLU A 35 -6.45 -6.77 6.33
C GLU A 35 -6.46 -5.57 7.29
N ALA A 36 -5.65 -5.65 8.35
CA ALA A 36 -5.44 -4.62 9.35
C ALA A 36 -4.07 -4.83 9.99
N LEU A 37 -3.45 -3.77 10.49
CA LEU A 37 -2.27 -3.85 11.34
C LEU A 37 -2.38 -2.87 12.50
N THR A 38 -1.93 -3.28 13.67
CA THR A 38 -1.75 -2.39 14.81
C THR A 38 -0.61 -1.41 14.57
N PHE A 39 -0.59 -0.31 15.33
CA PHE A 39 0.52 0.64 15.29
C PHE A 39 1.88 -0.04 15.50
N THR A 40 1.96 -0.93 16.49
CA THR A 40 3.20 -1.64 16.85
C THR A 40 3.64 -2.58 15.73
N GLU A 41 2.74 -3.40 15.18
CA GLU A 41 3.08 -4.28 14.05
C GLU A 41 3.56 -3.50 12.84
N LEU A 42 2.86 -2.42 12.49
CA LEU A 42 3.21 -1.59 11.34
C LEU A 42 4.57 -0.90 11.53
N ARG A 43 4.86 -0.43 12.74
CA ARG A 43 6.17 0.14 13.09
C ARG A 43 7.28 -0.88 12.95
N ASP A 44 7.08 -2.08 13.51
CA ASP A 44 8.10 -3.11 13.58
C ASP A 44 8.39 -3.68 12.17
N LEU A 45 7.36 -3.90 11.36
CA LEU A 45 7.49 -4.31 9.95
C LEU A 45 8.23 -3.27 9.10
N LEU A 46 7.97 -1.98 9.33
CA LEU A 46 8.58 -0.88 8.59
C LEU A 46 9.92 -0.41 9.18
N GLN A 47 10.35 -1.00 10.30
CA GLN A 47 11.58 -0.65 11.02
C GLN A 47 11.74 0.86 11.22
N THR A 48 10.67 1.51 11.67
CA THR A 48 10.60 2.97 11.84
C THR A 48 10.40 3.36 13.30
N THR A 49 10.45 4.66 13.59
CA THR A 49 10.18 5.19 14.92
C THR A 49 8.70 5.56 15.09
N ASP A 50 8.21 5.56 16.33
CA ASP A 50 6.83 5.92 16.66
C ASP A 50 6.46 7.32 16.11
N GLY A 51 7.35 8.30 16.27
CA GLY A 51 7.12 9.67 15.79
C GLY A 51 6.98 9.76 14.28
N ASN A 52 7.86 9.07 13.53
CA ASN A 52 7.81 9.06 12.07
C ASN A 52 6.55 8.34 11.57
N LEU A 53 6.23 7.17 12.14
CA LEU A 53 5.00 6.45 11.79
C LEU A 53 3.75 7.29 12.07
N SER A 54 3.68 7.93 13.23
CA SER A 54 2.52 8.75 13.63
C SER A 54 2.26 9.90 12.64
N VAL A 55 3.31 10.64 12.27
CA VAL A 55 3.18 11.77 11.32
C VAL A 55 2.77 11.29 9.93
N GLN A 56 3.39 10.21 9.42
CA GLN A 56 3.06 9.72 8.08
C GLN A 56 1.68 9.05 8.01
N ALA A 57 1.32 8.25 9.03
CA ALA A 57 0.01 7.62 9.12
C ALA A 57 -1.10 8.68 9.21
N ARG A 58 -0.89 9.76 9.98
CA ARG A 58 -1.84 10.88 10.05
C ARG A 58 -2.05 11.55 8.70
N ARG A 59 -0.99 11.81 7.94
CA ARG A 59 -1.10 12.39 6.58
C ARG A 59 -1.88 11.48 5.63
N LEU A 60 -1.64 10.18 5.70
CA LEU A 60 -2.38 9.18 4.92
C LEU A 60 -3.85 9.09 5.33
N GLU A 61 -4.13 9.21 6.63
CA GLU A 61 -5.49 9.24 7.16
C GLU A 61 -6.24 10.49 6.70
N GLU A 62 -5.62 11.67 6.80
CA GLU A 62 -6.17 12.96 6.34
C GLU A 62 -6.46 12.95 4.83
N ALA A 63 -5.65 12.24 4.04
CA ALA A 63 -5.88 12.01 2.61
C ALA A 63 -6.95 10.94 2.30
N GLY A 64 -7.44 10.24 3.32
CA GLY A 64 -8.41 9.16 3.20
C GLY A 64 -7.83 7.87 2.61
N TYR A 65 -6.51 7.68 2.62
CA TYR A 65 -5.86 6.48 2.09
C TYR A 65 -5.85 5.33 3.09
N ILE A 66 -5.84 5.65 4.38
CA ILE A 66 -5.98 4.66 5.45
C ILE A 66 -7.06 5.09 6.43
N THR A 67 -7.67 4.12 7.12
CA THR A 67 -8.48 4.40 8.31
C THR A 67 -7.65 4.15 9.56
N CYS A 68 -7.83 4.99 10.58
CA CYS A 68 -7.26 4.79 11.91
C CYS A 68 -8.38 4.49 12.91
N LEU A 69 -8.37 3.28 13.48
CA LEU A 69 -9.35 2.86 14.48
C LEU A 69 -8.68 2.77 15.85
N LYS A 70 -9.10 3.66 16.76
CA LYS A 70 -8.64 3.66 18.16
C LYS A 70 -9.66 2.94 19.02
N ARG A 71 -9.22 1.90 19.72
CA ARG A 71 -10.03 1.15 20.69
C ARG A 71 -9.25 0.95 21.98
N PHE A 72 -9.95 0.62 23.05
CA PHE A 72 -9.32 0.14 24.26
C PHE A 72 -9.41 -1.38 24.32
N GLU A 73 -8.27 -2.03 24.51
CA GLU A 73 -8.20 -3.45 24.81
C GLU A 73 -7.86 -3.57 26.31
N GLY A 74 -8.89 -3.79 27.12
CA GLY A 74 -8.82 -3.62 28.57
C GLY A 74 -8.55 -2.16 28.95
N ARG A 75 -7.40 -1.88 29.57
CA ARG A 75 -6.98 -0.54 29.99
C ARG A 75 -5.98 0.13 29.05
N LYS A 76 -5.61 -0.53 27.93
CA LYS A 76 -4.58 -0.03 27.01
C LYS A 76 -5.22 0.49 25.71
N PRO A 77 -4.90 1.72 25.26
CA PRO A 77 -5.32 2.18 23.94
C PRO A 77 -4.56 1.39 22.87
N LYS A 78 -5.30 0.95 21.85
CA LYS A 78 -4.79 0.20 20.70
C LYS A 78 -5.28 0.90 19.43
N THR A 79 -4.32 1.26 18.59
CA THR A 79 -4.59 1.86 17.28
C THR A 79 -4.38 0.81 16.21
N THR A 80 -5.36 0.67 15.32
CA THR A 80 -5.32 -0.24 14.18
C THR A 80 -5.53 0.53 12.89
N TYR A 81 -4.72 0.25 11.88
CA TYR A 81 -4.79 0.84 10.57
C TYR A 81 -5.32 -0.16 9.54
N LYS A 82 -6.09 0.32 8.58
CA LYS A 82 -6.54 -0.43 7.40
C LYS A 82 -6.39 0.42 6.15
N LEU A 83 -6.08 -0.22 5.02
CA LEU A 83 -6.09 0.43 3.72
C LEU A 83 -7.54 0.68 3.27
N THR A 84 -7.85 1.89 2.77
CA THR A 84 -9.16 2.19 2.19
C THR A 84 -9.22 1.78 0.71
N ALA A 85 -10.43 1.77 0.14
CA ALA A 85 -10.60 1.62 -1.30
C ALA A 85 -9.88 2.74 -2.08
N ARG A 86 -9.94 3.98 -1.57
CA ARG A 86 -9.24 5.14 -2.15
C ARG A 86 -7.73 4.98 -2.09
N GLY A 87 -7.19 4.56 -0.95
CA GLY A 87 -5.75 4.31 -0.80
C GLY A 87 -5.25 3.17 -1.67
N ARG A 88 -6.09 2.14 -1.87
CA ARG A 88 -5.80 1.06 -2.81
C ARG A 88 -5.75 1.54 -4.26
N ALA A 89 -6.74 2.31 -4.70
CA ALA A 89 -6.73 2.90 -6.03
C ALA A 89 -5.51 3.81 -6.23
N ALA A 90 -5.19 4.65 -5.26
CA ALA A 90 -4.03 5.53 -5.34
C ALA A 90 -2.70 4.76 -5.40
N LEU A 91 -2.58 3.62 -4.70
CA LEU A 91 -1.42 2.73 -4.82
C LEU A 91 -1.34 2.11 -6.21
N ASP A 92 -2.46 1.60 -6.74
CA ASP A 92 -2.52 0.95 -8.04
C ASP A 92 -2.14 1.96 -9.15
N ASP A 93 -2.70 3.18 -9.11
CA ASP A 93 -2.37 4.29 -10.03
C ASP A 93 -0.88 4.66 -9.95
N TYR A 94 -0.32 4.75 -8.74
CA TYR A 94 1.09 5.05 -8.53
C TYR A 94 2.00 3.97 -9.14
N LEU A 95 1.64 2.69 -8.98
CA LEU A 95 2.40 1.57 -9.54
C LEU A 95 2.26 1.49 -11.07
N GLU A 96 1.10 1.83 -11.63
CA GLU A 96 0.89 1.90 -13.08
C GLU A 96 1.81 2.96 -13.70
N VAL A 97 1.77 4.18 -13.18
CA VAL A 97 2.64 5.30 -13.62
C VAL A 97 4.12 4.92 -13.49
N LEU A 98 4.53 4.29 -12.39
CA LEU A 98 5.91 3.83 -12.22
C LEU A 98 6.27 2.73 -13.23
N SER A 99 5.37 1.79 -13.51
CA SER A 99 5.62 0.67 -14.43
C SER A 99 5.79 1.13 -15.88
N GLU A 100 5.09 2.19 -16.27
CA GLU A 100 5.20 2.79 -17.60
C GLU A 100 6.52 3.58 -17.77
N MET A 101 7.07 4.15 -16.69
CA MET A 101 8.38 4.81 -16.72
C MET A 101 9.55 3.83 -16.76
N LEU A 102 9.36 2.65 -16.16
CA LEU A 102 10.40 1.62 -16.16
C LEU A 102 10.49 0.98 -17.56
N PRO A 103 11.71 0.76 -18.08
CA PRO A 103 11.87 -0.01 -19.30
C PRO A 103 11.21 -1.37 -19.08
N HIS A 104 10.46 -1.87 -20.06
CA HIS A 104 9.82 -3.18 -19.99
C HIS A 104 10.91 -4.26 -19.95
N SER A 105 11.46 -4.53 -18.77
CA SER A 105 12.15 -5.78 -18.49
C SER A 105 11.07 -6.85 -18.42
N SER A 106 10.76 -7.42 -19.59
CA SER A 106 9.99 -8.64 -19.70
C SER A 106 10.59 -9.68 -18.75
N GLN A 107 10.01 -9.83 -17.54
CA GLN A 107 9.97 -11.01 -16.66
C GLN A 107 9.75 -10.67 -15.17
N HIS A 108 8.57 -10.21 -14.71
CA HIS A 108 8.20 -10.32 -13.27
C HIS A 108 6.70 -10.56 -12.98
N SER A 109 5.86 -10.78 -14.01
CA SER A 109 4.40 -10.98 -13.85
C SER A 109 3.98 -12.22 -13.03
N LYS A 110 4.90 -13.15 -12.68
CA LYS A 110 4.53 -14.42 -12.04
C LYS A 110 4.72 -14.49 -10.51
N SER A 111 5.36 -13.51 -9.86
CA SER A 111 5.70 -13.66 -8.42
C SER A 111 4.53 -13.36 -7.48
N ALA A 112 3.73 -12.32 -7.76
CA ALA A 112 2.60 -11.94 -6.90
C ALA A 112 1.38 -12.90 -7.02
N ALA A 113 1.17 -13.49 -8.20
CA ALA A 113 0.12 -14.49 -8.40
C ALA A 113 0.41 -15.82 -7.68
N ASN A 114 1.70 -16.21 -7.57
CA ASN A 114 2.09 -17.43 -6.86
C ASN A 114 1.88 -17.31 -5.34
N ALA A 115 2.14 -16.16 -4.73
CA ALA A 115 1.99 -15.98 -3.29
C ALA A 115 0.53 -16.18 -2.79
N ARG A 116 -0.46 -15.79 -3.62
CA ARG A 116 -1.89 -16.04 -3.31
C ARG A 116 -2.35 -17.45 -3.66
N ALA A 117 -1.72 -18.11 -4.62
CA ALA A 117 -2.05 -19.50 -4.99
C ALA A 117 -1.56 -20.49 -3.91
N THR A 118 -0.36 -20.30 -3.36
CA THR A 118 0.24 -21.19 -2.36
C THR A 118 -0.52 -21.19 -1.03
N LEU A 119 -1.15 -20.08 -0.64
CA LEU A 119 -1.97 -20.02 0.58
C LEU A 119 -3.35 -20.70 0.41
N ARG A 120 -3.80 -20.95 -0.83
CA ARG A 120 -5.10 -21.57 -1.11
C ARG A 120 -5.02 -23.09 -1.20
N THR A 121 -3.87 -23.65 -1.56
CA THR A 121 -3.63 -25.10 -1.57
C THR A 121 -3.35 -25.67 -0.17
N LEU A 122 -2.79 -24.89 0.76
CA LEU A 122 -2.50 -25.35 2.14
C LEU A 122 -3.72 -25.43 3.07
N SER A 123 -4.89 -24.92 2.67
CA SER A 123 -6.14 -25.00 3.45
C SER A 123 -7.17 -26.00 2.90
N ALA A 124 -6.78 -26.83 1.93
CA ALA A 124 -7.67 -27.81 1.28
C ALA A 124 -7.30 -29.28 1.59
N GLU A 125 -6.32 -29.54 2.47
CA GLU A 125 -5.85 -30.89 2.85
C GLU A 125 -6.11 -31.23 4.33
N THR A 126 -7.16 -30.69 4.94
CA THR A 126 -7.70 -31.19 6.23
C THR A 126 -9.19 -31.45 6.10
#